data_AF-A0A9P8IBG4-F1
#
_entry.id   AF-A0A9P8IBG4-F1
#
_cell.length_a   1.000
_cell.length_b   1.000
_cell.length_c   1.000
_cell.angle_alpha   90.00
_cell.angle_beta   90.00
_cell.angle_gamma   90.00
#
_symmetry.space_group_name_H-M   'P 1'
#
loop_
_entity.id
_entity.type
_entity.pdbx_description
1 polymer ?
#
loop_
_entity_poly.entity_id
_entity_poly.type
_entity_poly.pdbx_seq_one_letter_code
_entity_poly.pdbx_strand_id
1 'polypeptide(L)'
;ADKIETLEKERAWKEEEFDFVLQFLRTVLLKHGASLIYTTPSVPSQLQTLVHSSLGIQSLLKKQPLKHNVIDRDKVLVPPNWDSWGKIRVLREGFDVEGVNEGWSIDIRSPLPVGQTGSIESNGTGGGSSSNLSAKDGNGALAIFEDTIRDVRSGDILSTGGLLNRQEGQPIEVESLDTQDFLSAQVELLERLNVDEEHGQGSKERGRGAQSRSMGYRKDSDGRTRDGGVQVEEGGRVSEHIGPVQFNMGGIQVDADDMLKRLKVRQ
;
A
#
# COMPACT_ATOMS: atom_id res chain seq x y z
N ALA A 1 -18.27 -6.93 1.28
CA ALA A 1 -18.46 -8.18 0.51
C ALA A 1 -18.52 -7.93 -0.99
N ASP A 2 -18.78 -6.68 -1.42
CA ASP A 2 -18.43 -6.12 -2.74
C ASP A 2 -17.11 -6.61 -3.37
N LYS A 3 -16.07 -6.86 -2.57
CA LYS A 3 -14.75 -7.32 -3.08
C LYS A 3 -14.66 -8.82 -3.38
N ILE A 4 -15.68 -9.62 -3.06
CA ILE A 4 -15.66 -11.08 -3.30
C ILE A 4 -15.46 -11.35 -4.80
N GLU A 5 -16.23 -10.69 -5.67
CA GLU A 5 -16.07 -10.84 -7.12
C GLU A 5 -14.70 -10.41 -7.62
N THR A 6 -14.12 -9.37 -7.01
CA THR A 6 -12.77 -8.90 -7.35
C THR A 6 -11.72 -9.96 -6.99
N LEU A 7 -11.85 -10.61 -5.83
CA LEU A 7 -10.96 -11.69 -5.40
C LEU A 7 -11.04 -12.91 -6.32
N GLU A 8 -12.23 -13.27 -6.79
CA GLU A 8 -12.40 -14.35 -7.78
C GLU A 8 -11.72 -14.01 -9.10
N LYS A 9 -11.92 -12.78 -9.60
CA LYS A 9 -11.40 -12.35 -10.91
C LYS A 9 -9.89 -12.11 -10.90
N GLU A 10 -9.37 -11.42 -9.89
CA GLU A 10 -7.97 -10.98 -9.86
C GLU A 10 -7.03 -11.98 -9.20
N ARG A 11 -7.53 -12.76 -8.22
CA ARG A 11 -6.70 -13.70 -7.44
C ARG A 11 -7.07 -15.15 -7.66
N ALA A 12 -8.02 -15.43 -8.57
CA ALA A 12 -8.52 -16.77 -8.84
C ALA A 12 -8.99 -17.52 -7.58
N TRP A 13 -9.50 -16.77 -6.58
CA TRP A 13 -10.15 -17.38 -5.42
C TRP A 13 -11.35 -18.19 -5.90
N LYS A 14 -11.53 -19.37 -5.32
CA LYS A 14 -12.69 -20.21 -5.53
C LYS A 14 -13.52 -20.24 -4.25
N GLU A 15 -14.62 -20.97 -4.32
CA GLU A 15 -15.51 -21.16 -3.17
C GLU A 15 -14.78 -21.78 -1.96
N GLU A 16 -13.71 -22.54 -2.20
CA GLU A 16 -12.96 -23.21 -1.14
C GLU A 16 -12.24 -22.28 -0.18
N GLU A 17 -11.64 -21.21 -0.70
CA GLU A 17 -10.99 -20.20 0.10
C GLU A 17 -12.02 -19.40 0.90
N PHE A 18 -13.20 -19.10 0.32
CA PHE A 18 -14.27 -18.41 1.04
C PHE A 18 -14.87 -19.26 2.16
N ASP A 19 -15.12 -20.55 1.91
CA ASP A 19 -15.58 -21.50 2.92
C ASP A 19 -14.58 -21.64 4.05
N PHE A 20 -13.28 -21.76 3.74
CA PHE A 20 -12.23 -21.82 4.75
C PHE A 20 -12.20 -20.55 5.62
N VAL A 21 -12.22 -19.36 5.01
CA VAL A 21 -12.25 -18.09 5.73
C VAL A 21 -13.48 -18.02 6.64
N LEU A 22 -14.65 -18.46 6.13
CA LEU A 22 -15.88 -18.47 6.90
C LEU A 22 -15.81 -19.46 8.08
N GLN A 23 -15.30 -20.68 7.87
CA GLN A 23 -15.11 -21.68 8.94
C GLN A 23 -14.11 -21.19 10.00
N PHE A 24 -13.01 -20.57 9.58
CA PHE A 24 -11.99 -20.01 10.46
C PHE A 24 -12.55 -18.91 11.35
N LEU A 25 -13.17 -17.89 10.75
CA LEU A 25 -13.77 -16.77 11.48
C LEU A 25 -14.85 -17.24 12.45
N ARG A 26 -15.73 -18.15 12.02
CA ARG A 26 -16.77 -18.73 12.89
C ARG A 26 -16.18 -19.46 14.09
N THR A 27 -15.11 -20.22 13.90
CA THR A 27 -14.43 -20.95 14.97
C THR A 27 -13.84 -20.02 16.01
N VAL A 28 -13.12 -18.99 15.56
CA VAL A 28 -12.51 -17.97 16.43
C VAL A 28 -13.57 -17.18 17.20
N LEU A 29 -14.63 -16.75 16.53
CA LEU A 29 -15.68 -15.92 17.12
C LEU A 29 -16.59 -16.70 18.08
N LEU A 30 -16.79 -18.00 17.85
CA LEU A 30 -17.60 -18.86 18.73
C LEU A 30 -17.06 -18.86 20.17
N LYS A 31 -15.73 -18.83 20.34
CA LYS A 31 -15.07 -18.77 21.64
C LYS A 31 -15.42 -17.52 22.45
N HIS A 32 -15.76 -16.44 21.75
CA HIS A 32 -16.08 -15.14 22.35
C HIS A 32 -17.59 -14.89 22.42
N GLY A 33 -18.43 -15.82 21.93
CA GLY A 33 -19.88 -15.60 21.79
C GLY A 33 -20.22 -14.45 20.83
N ALA A 34 -19.29 -14.11 19.93
CA ALA A 34 -19.45 -12.99 19.02
C ALA A 34 -20.36 -13.34 17.83
N SER A 35 -20.80 -12.30 17.11
CA SER A 35 -21.54 -12.46 15.86
C SER A 35 -20.64 -12.15 14.66
N LEU A 36 -21.02 -12.67 13.49
CA LEU A 36 -20.37 -12.37 12.22
C LEU A 36 -21.42 -11.90 11.22
N ILE A 37 -21.14 -10.82 10.49
CA ILE A 37 -21.99 -10.34 9.41
C ILE A 37 -21.13 -9.78 8.29
N TYR A 38 -21.46 -10.14 7.05
CA TYR A 38 -20.90 -9.51 5.86
C TYR A 38 -21.85 -8.43 5.36
N THR A 39 -21.26 -7.30 4.97
CA THR A 39 -22.00 -6.15 4.46
C THR A 39 -21.39 -5.68 3.16
N THR A 40 -22.24 -5.10 2.32
CA THR A 40 -21.86 -4.49 1.05
C THR A 40 -22.40 -3.07 1.05
N PRO A 41 -21.60 -2.06 0.64
CA PRO A 41 -22.08 -0.69 0.53
C PRO A 41 -23.37 -0.63 -0.29
N SER A 42 -24.34 0.17 0.18
CA SER A 42 -25.62 0.38 -0.50
C SER A 42 -26.53 -0.86 -0.63
N VAL A 43 -26.18 -2.01 -0.05
CA VAL A 43 -27.03 -3.21 -0.01
C VAL A 43 -27.69 -3.35 1.37
N PRO A 44 -29.03 -3.41 1.46
CA PRO A 44 -29.72 -3.63 2.72
C PRO A 44 -29.28 -4.94 3.39
N SER A 45 -28.98 -4.89 4.68
CA SER A 45 -28.56 -6.04 5.48
C SER A 45 -29.27 -6.06 6.83
N GLN A 46 -29.14 -7.16 7.56
CA GLN A 46 -29.69 -7.31 8.91
C GLN A 46 -28.82 -6.64 10.00
N LEU A 47 -27.83 -5.84 9.62
CA LEU A 47 -26.86 -5.19 10.52
C LEU A 47 -27.56 -4.41 11.63
N GLN A 48 -28.53 -3.57 11.29
CA GLN A 48 -29.25 -2.76 12.29
C GLN A 48 -29.95 -3.64 13.32
N THR A 49 -30.67 -4.68 12.87
CA THR A 49 -31.38 -5.60 13.77
C THR A 49 -30.41 -6.38 14.65
N LEU A 50 -29.26 -6.79 14.11
CA LEU A 50 -28.20 -7.49 14.84
C LEU A 50 -27.61 -6.61 15.94
N VAL A 51 -27.23 -5.38 15.61
CA VAL A 51 -26.64 -4.42 16.55
C VAL A 51 -27.65 -4.03 17.63
N HIS A 52 -28.89 -3.70 17.25
CA HIS A 52 -29.95 -3.36 18.22
C HIS A 52 -30.17 -4.51 19.20
N SER A 53 -30.26 -5.75 18.70
CA SER A 53 -30.47 -6.93 19.55
C SER A 53 -29.29 -7.19 20.47
N SER A 54 -28.06 -6.99 19.97
CA SER A 54 -26.82 -7.16 20.75
C SER A 54 -26.67 -6.11 21.86
N LEU A 55 -27.22 -4.90 21.64
CA LEU A 55 -27.28 -3.82 22.64
C LEU A 55 -28.49 -3.91 23.56
N GLY A 56 -29.33 -4.95 23.44
CA GLY A 56 -30.56 -5.10 24.23
C GLY A 56 -31.69 -4.14 23.84
N ILE A 57 -31.59 -3.47 22.70
CA ILE A 57 -32.61 -2.55 22.17
C ILE A 57 -33.73 -3.38 21.53
N GLN A 58 -34.78 -3.64 22.29
CA GLN A 58 -35.95 -4.37 21.82
C GLN A 58 -36.96 -3.44 21.16
N SER A 59 -37.28 -3.70 19.89
CA SER A 59 -38.38 -3.00 19.23
C SER A 59 -39.72 -3.49 19.79
N LEU A 60 -40.52 -2.55 20.30
CA LEU A 60 -41.89 -2.83 20.77
C LEU A 60 -42.88 -3.09 19.63
N LEU A 61 -42.51 -2.73 18.40
CA LEU A 61 -43.36 -2.80 17.21
C LEU A 61 -42.98 -3.94 16.27
N LYS A 62 -41.69 -4.30 16.20
CA LYS A 62 -41.16 -5.27 15.23
C LYS A 62 -40.37 -6.38 15.91
N LYS A 63 -40.97 -7.57 16.02
CA LYS A 63 -40.34 -8.79 16.53
C LYS A 63 -39.85 -9.70 15.37
N GLN A 64 -39.03 -9.15 14.48
CA GLN A 64 -38.44 -9.98 13.40
C GLN A 64 -37.15 -10.62 13.91
N PRO A 65 -37.07 -11.96 13.99
CA PRO A 65 -35.86 -12.65 14.41
C PRO A 65 -34.76 -12.52 13.35
N LEU A 66 -33.50 -12.59 13.78
CA LEU A 66 -32.36 -12.62 12.87
C LEU A 66 -32.39 -13.89 12.03
N LYS A 67 -32.38 -13.74 10.70
CA LYS A 67 -32.31 -14.84 9.75
C LYS A 67 -30.84 -15.13 9.45
N HIS A 68 -30.28 -16.12 10.12
CA HIS A 68 -28.93 -16.62 9.88
C HIS A 68 -28.75 -17.05 8.41
N ASN A 69 -27.53 -16.92 7.91
CA ASN A 69 -27.15 -17.39 6.58
C ASN A 69 -25.64 -17.67 6.56
N VAL A 70 -25.28 -18.87 6.14
CA VAL A 70 -23.89 -19.31 5.94
C VAL A 70 -23.66 -19.91 4.56
N ILE A 71 -24.67 -19.81 3.67
CA ILE A 71 -24.66 -20.43 2.33
C ILE A 71 -24.46 -19.36 1.25
N ASP A 72 -25.20 -18.24 1.32
CA ASP A 72 -24.98 -17.11 0.42
C ASP A 72 -23.80 -16.29 0.95
N ARG A 73 -22.63 -16.46 0.32
CA ARG A 73 -21.36 -15.83 0.67
C ARG A 73 -21.40 -14.30 0.72
N ASP A 74 -22.27 -13.67 -0.05
CA ASP A 74 -22.37 -12.21 -0.07
C ASP A 74 -23.22 -11.68 1.09
N LYS A 75 -23.98 -12.55 1.75
CA LYS A 75 -24.96 -12.19 2.79
C LYS A 75 -24.78 -13.00 4.07
N VAL A 76 -23.55 -13.37 4.41
CA VAL A 76 -23.26 -14.14 5.62
C VAL A 76 -23.79 -13.40 6.86
N LEU A 77 -24.52 -14.13 7.70
CA LEU A 77 -24.96 -13.70 9.01
C LEU A 77 -24.94 -14.89 9.99
N VAL A 78 -24.13 -14.76 11.03
CA VAL A 78 -24.05 -15.67 12.17
C VAL A 78 -24.41 -14.89 13.43
N PRO A 79 -25.64 -15.03 13.95
CA PRO A 79 -26.05 -14.40 15.20
C PRO A 79 -25.27 -14.95 16.41
N PRO A 80 -25.20 -14.20 17.52
CA PRO A 80 -24.65 -14.73 18.77
C PRO A 80 -25.40 -16.00 19.19
N ASN A 81 -24.69 -16.98 19.75
CA ASN A 81 -25.23 -18.25 20.27
C ASN A 81 -25.96 -19.15 19.25
N TRP A 82 -25.91 -18.84 17.94
CA TRP A 82 -26.49 -19.71 16.91
C TRP A 82 -25.54 -20.83 16.48
N ASP A 83 -24.24 -20.54 16.46
CA ASP A 83 -23.24 -21.41 15.87
C ASP A 83 -22.80 -22.57 16.78
N SER A 84 -22.16 -23.60 16.22
CA SER A 84 -21.55 -24.70 16.97
C SER A 84 -20.50 -25.43 16.12
N TRP A 85 -19.57 -26.15 16.75
CA TRP A 85 -18.52 -26.91 16.02
C TRP A 85 -19.10 -27.86 14.96
N GLY A 86 -20.21 -28.54 15.26
CA GLY A 86 -20.91 -29.38 14.30
C GLY A 86 -21.39 -28.62 13.06
N LYS A 87 -21.92 -27.39 13.22
CA LYS A 87 -22.35 -26.55 12.09
C LYS A 87 -21.19 -25.98 11.28
N ILE A 88 -20.03 -25.79 11.89
CA ILE A 88 -18.83 -25.29 11.21
C ILE A 88 -18.22 -26.40 10.37
N ARG A 89 -18.08 -27.61 10.94
CA ARG A 89 -17.45 -28.76 10.29
C ARG A 89 -18.18 -29.23 9.03
N VAL A 90 -19.52 -29.11 8.99
CA VAL A 90 -20.31 -29.57 7.84
C VAL A 90 -20.29 -28.62 6.64
N LEU A 91 -19.74 -27.39 6.78
CA LEU A 91 -19.68 -26.47 5.64
C LEU A 91 -18.77 -27.04 4.55
N ARG A 92 -17.57 -27.50 4.95
CA ARG A 92 -16.60 -28.14 4.06
C ARG A 92 -15.76 -29.14 4.83
N GLU A 93 -15.50 -30.28 4.21
CA GLU A 93 -14.69 -31.35 4.78
C GLU A 93 -13.22 -30.93 4.92
N GLY A 94 -12.51 -31.54 5.87
CA GLY A 94 -11.07 -31.29 6.09
C GLY A 94 -10.74 -30.10 6.98
N PHE A 95 -11.73 -29.37 7.51
CA PHE A 95 -11.49 -28.27 8.44
C PHE A 95 -11.36 -28.76 9.90
N ASP A 96 -10.22 -28.49 10.53
CA ASP A 96 -9.93 -28.83 11.92
C ASP A 96 -10.37 -27.70 12.87
N VAL A 97 -11.61 -27.80 13.37
CA VAL A 97 -12.22 -26.82 14.29
C VAL A 97 -11.47 -26.79 15.63
N GLU A 98 -11.08 -27.95 16.15
CA GLU A 98 -10.39 -28.08 17.42
C GLU A 98 -9.00 -27.44 17.35
N GLY A 99 -8.21 -27.78 16.32
CA GLY A 99 -6.88 -27.22 16.12
C GLY A 99 -6.89 -25.70 15.98
N VAL A 100 -7.85 -25.13 15.22
CA VAL A 100 -7.99 -23.67 15.10
C VAL A 100 -8.39 -23.03 16.44
N ASN A 101 -9.30 -23.64 17.21
CA ASN A 101 -9.68 -23.10 18.52
C ASN A 101 -8.53 -23.15 19.55
N GLU A 102 -7.73 -24.22 19.53
CA GLU A 102 -6.53 -24.36 20.35
C GLU A 102 -5.45 -23.35 19.94
N GLY A 103 -5.15 -23.26 18.65
CA GLY A 103 -4.22 -22.27 18.10
C GLY A 103 -4.61 -20.84 18.46
N TRP A 104 -5.91 -20.52 18.41
CA TRP A 104 -6.40 -19.20 18.82
C TRP A 104 -6.25 -18.97 20.32
N SER A 105 -6.25 -20.02 21.15
CA SER A 105 -5.92 -19.91 22.57
C SER A 105 -4.48 -19.48 22.80
N ILE A 106 -3.57 -19.90 21.93
CA ILE A 106 -2.15 -19.55 21.99
C ILE A 106 -1.98 -18.10 21.58
N ASP A 107 -2.57 -17.70 20.45
CA ASP A 107 -2.45 -16.34 19.90
C ASP A 107 -2.89 -15.25 20.88
N ILE A 108 -4.04 -15.43 21.54
CA ILE A 108 -4.58 -14.44 22.49
C ILE A 108 -3.84 -14.38 23.83
N ARG A 109 -2.96 -15.34 24.12
CA ARG A 109 -2.14 -15.35 25.34
C ARG A 109 -0.81 -14.62 25.16
N SER A 110 -0.38 -14.36 23.92
CA SER A 110 0.83 -13.59 23.68
C SER A 110 0.65 -12.19 24.27
N PRO A 111 1.60 -11.68 25.07
CA PRO A 111 1.55 -10.30 25.52
C PRO A 111 1.52 -9.40 24.28
N LEU A 112 0.62 -8.41 24.29
CA LEU A 112 0.64 -7.35 23.28
C LEU A 112 2.05 -6.77 23.23
N PRO A 113 2.63 -6.54 22.03
CA PRO A 113 3.91 -5.89 21.93
C PRO A 113 3.78 -4.52 22.61
N VAL A 114 4.40 -4.39 23.77
CA VAL A 114 4.58 -3.11 24.44
C VAL A 114 5.36 -2.27 23.44
N GLY A 115 4.69 -1.31 22.80
CA GLY A 115 5.35 -0.33 21.96
C GLY A 115 6.53 0.23 22.73
N GLN A 116 7.68 0.34 22.09
CA GLN A 116 8.82 1.11 22.58
C GLN A 116 8.37 2.58 22.76
N THR A 117 7.69 2.87 23.86
CA THR A 117 7.64 4.22 24.40
C THR A 117 8.95 4.42 25.15
N GLY A 118 9.68 5.46 24.76
CA GLY A 118 11.07 5.70 25.07
C GLY A 118 11.52 5.36 26.49
N SER A 119 12.75 4.86 26.55
CA SER A 119 13.67 4.89 27.68
C SER A 119 13.35 5.96 28.72
N ILE A 120 12.83 5.52 29.86
CA ILE A 120 13.19 6.12 31.15
C ILE A 120 13.89 5.00 31.91
N GLU A 121 15.21 5.12 32.00
CA GLU A 121 16.04 4.29 32.86
C GLU A 121 15.54 4.40 34.30
N SER A 122 15.06 3.30 34.86
CA SER A 122 15.06 3.11 36.30
C SER A 122 15.74 1.79 36.60
N ASN A 123 16.92 1.94 37.18
CA ASN A 123 17.80 0.86 37.60
C ASN A 123 17.11 0.09 38.74
N GLY A 124 16.73 -1.16 38.48
CA GLY A 124 16.01 -2.00 39.44
C GLY A 124 16.28 -3.47 39.17
N THR A 125 17.33 -4.00 39.78
CA THR A 125 17.65 -5.42 39.88
C THR A 125 16.47 -6.25 40.37
N GLY A 126 15.96 -7.12 39.50
CA GLY A 126 14.96 -8.14 39.83
C GLY A 126 14.90 -9.19 38.73
N GLY A 127 15.62 -10.30 38.93
CA GLY A 127 15.61 -11.43 38.00
C GLY A 127 14.23 -12.06 37.90
N GLY A 128 13.58 -11.86 36.76
CA GLY A 128 12.46 -12.65 36.30
C GLY A 128 12.75 -13.03 34.86
N SER A 129 13.02 -14.32 34.63
CA SER A 129 13.25 -14.91 33.32
C SER A 129 12.15 -14.48 32.36
N SER A 130 12.43 -13.45 31.57
CA SER A 130 11.66 -13.09 30.40
C SER A 130 11.96 -14.19 29.40
N SER A 131 11.19 -15.27 29.47
CA SER A 131 11.11 -16.23 28.40
C SER A 131 10.66 -15.43 27.19
N ASN A 132 11.61 -15.03 26.36
CA ASN A 132 11.46 -14.84 24.94
C ASN A 132 10.86 -16.14 24.40
N LEU A 133 9.55 -16.33 24.59
CA LEU A 133 8.74 -17.24 23.82
C LEU A 133 8.68 -16.59 22.45
N SER A 134 9.70 -16.88 21.65
CA SER A 134 9.76 -16.52 20.26
C SER A 134 8.42 -16.90 19.63
N ALA A 135 7.76 -15.90 19.04
CA ALA A 135 6.66 -16.05 18.09
C ALA A 135 7.16 -16.78 16.82
N LYS A 136 7.64 -18.02 17.00
CA LYS A 136 8.21 -18.92 16.00
C LYS A 136 7.68 -20.34 16.14
N ASP A 137 6.80 -20.61 17.09
CA ASP A 137 6.02 -21.83 17.05
C ASP A 137 4.88 -21.55 16.08
N GLY A 138 4.95 -22.10 14.87
CA GLY A 138 3.89 -22.06 13.84
C GLY A 138 2.62 -22.81 14.25
N ASN A 139 2.28 -22.74 15.54
CA ASN A 139 1.20 -23.43 16.21
C ASN A 139 0.01 -22.50 16.51
N GLY A 140 0.11 -21.21 16.18
CA GLY A 140 -0.99 -20.25 16.29
C GLY A 140 -2.07 -20.46 15.23
N ALA A 141 -3.31 -20.08 15.53
CA ALA A 141 -4.38 -20.10 14.54
C ALA A 141 -4.13 -19.09 13.41
N LEU A 142 -3.50 -17.96 13.72
CA LEU A 142 -3.06 -16.99 12.72
C LEU A 142 -2.07 -17.61 11.72
N ALA A 143 -1.12 -18.42 12.20
CA ALA A 143 -0.18 -19.12 11.31
C ALA A 143 -0.90 -20.10 10.38
N ILE A 144 -1.89 -20.84 10.88
CA ILE A 144 -2.74 -21.75 10.07
C ILE A 144 -3.51 -20.97 9.01
N PHE A 145 -4.07 -19.81 9.39
CA PHE A 145 -4.82 -18.96 8.47
C PHE A 145 -3.93 -18.40 7.36
N GLU A 146 -2.77 -17.85 7.70
CA GLU A 146 -1.84 -17.24 6.75
C GLU A 146 -1.18 -18.26 5.81
N ASP A 147 -0.91 -19.47 6.29
CA ASP A 147 -0.39 -20.55 5.43
C ASP A 147 -1.44 -20.98 4.38
N THR A 148 -2.71 -21.03 4.78
CA THR A 148 -3.83 -21.43 3.90
C THR A 148 -4.24 -20.30 2.95
N ILE A 149 -4.41 -19.07 3.47
CA ILE A 149 -4.83 -17.87 2.72
C ILE A 149 -3.61 -17.00 2.47
N ARG A 150 -2.86 -17.33 1.41
CA ARG A 150 -1.66 -16.58 1.02
C ARG A 150 -2.03 -15.33 0.23
N ASP A 151 -1.41 -14.20 0.59
CA ASP A 151 -1.55 -12.97 -0.18
C ASP A 151 -0.67 -13.00 -1.42
N VAL A 152 -1.28 -13.12 -2.61
CA VAL A 152 -0.57 -13.11 -3.90
C VAL A 152 0.23 -11.82 -4.10
N ARG A 153 -0.18 -10.68 -3.50
CA ARG A 153 0.61 -9.43 -3.55
C ARG A 153 1.86 -9.47 -2.67
N SER A 154 1.84 -10.26 -1.59
CA SER A 154 2.97 -10.40 -0.68
C SER A 154 3.93 -11.52 -1.09
N GLY A 155 3.46 -12.43 -1.95
CA GLY A 155 4.20 -13.59 -2.43
C GLY A 155 5.31 -13.32 -3.46
N ASP A 156 5.32 -12.16 -4.14
CA ASP A 156 6.35 -11.86 -5.17
C ASP A 156 7.38 -10.80 -4.73
N ILE A 157 7.15 -10.10 -3.60
CA ILE A 157 8.06 -9.04 -3.14
C ILE A 157 8.77 -9.40 -1.82
N LEU A 158 8.19 -10.25 -0.95
CA LEU A 158 8.71 -10.41 0.43
C LEU A 158 8.90 -11.86 0.93
N SER A 159 8.43 -12.88 0.22
CA SER A 159 8.60 -14.26 0.68
C SER A 159 9.90 -14.88 0.15
N THR A 160 10.97 -14.68 0.91
CA THR A 160 12.09 -15.64 1.07
C THR A 160 12.67 -16.25 -0.21
N GLY A 161 13.62 -15.56 -0.86
CA GLY A 161 14.58 -16.16 -1.81
C GLY A 161 14.73 -15.46 -3.16
N GLY A 162 13.83 -14.55 -3.52
CA GLY A 162 13.82 -13.86 -4.82
C GLY A 162 14.88 -12.77 -5.02
N LEU A 163 15.59 -12.34 -3.97
CA LEU A 163 16.71 -11.39 -4.09
C LEU A 163 17.99 -12.02 -4.65
N LEU A 164 17.98 -13.32 -4.96
CA LEU A 164 19.12 -13.99 -5.59
C LEU A 164 18.99 -14.21 -7.09
N ASN A 165 17.86 -13.84 -7.73
CA ASN A 165 17.71 -14.09 -9.17
C ASN A 165 16.90 -13.06 -9.95
N ARG A 166 17.18 -11.77 -9.73
CA ARG A 166 16.98 -10.75 -10.77
C ARG A 166 18.33 -10.49 -11.41
N GLN A 167 18.61 -11.18 -12.51
CA GLN A 167 19.69 -10.78 -13.41
C GLN A 167 19.41 -9.35 -13.91
N GLU A 168 20.47 -8.53 -13.80
CA GLU A 168 20.68 -7.24 -14.46
C GLU A 168 19.92 -6.01 -13.90
N GLY A 169 20.58 -5.37 -12.92
CA GLY A 169 20.84 -3.93 -12.97
C GLY A 169 19.94 -3.02 -12.14
N GLN A 170 20.46 -2.64 -10.97
CA GLN A 170 20.06 -1.52 -10.08
C GLN A 170 19.03 -1.86 -8.99
N PRO A 171 19.47 -2.02 -7.71
CA PRO A 171 18.57 -1.97 -6.56
C PRO A 171 17.97 -0.56 -6.41
N ILE A 172 16.69 -0.49 -6.03
CA ILE A 172 15.98 0.79 -5.74
C ILE A 172 16.51 1.44 -4.45
N GLU A 173 17.11 0.63 -3.57
CA GLU A 173 17.73 1.10 -2.35
C GLU A 173 19.18 1.49 -2.66
N VAL A 174 19.46 2.79 -2.53
CA VAL A 174 20.82 3.32 -2.58
C VAL A 174 21.39 3.20 -1.17
N GLU A 175 22.39 2.33 -1.00
CA GLU A 175 23.16 2.26 0.23
C GLU A 175 23.87 3.60 0.43
N SER A 176 23.49 4.33 1.49
CA SER A 176 24.11 5.61 1.81
C SER A 176 25.54 5.35 2.30
N LEU A 177 26.54 5.88 1.59
CA LEU A 177 27.91 5.90 2.05
C LEU A 177 28.03 6.68 3.36
N ASP A 178 29.04 6.33 4.17
CA ASP A 178 29.37 7.11 5.36
C ASP A 178 29.67 8.56 4.98
N THR A 179 29.20 9.48 5.82
CA THR A 179 29.24 10.91 5.51
C THR A 179 30.67 11.43 5.41
N GLN A 180 31.61 10.90 6.21
CA GLN A 180 33.00 11.34 6.20
C GLN A 180 33.75 10.81 4.99
N ASP A 181 33.45 9.58 4.57
CA ASP A 181 34.03 8.99 3.36
C ASP A 181 33.57 9.76 2.11
N PHE A 182 32.28 10.09 2.01
CA PHE A 182 31.75 10.89 0.90
C PHE A 182 32.40 12.28 0.83
N LEU A 183 32.48 12.99 1.96
CA LEU A 183 33.05 14.34 2.00
C LEU A 183 34.55 14.33 1.68
N SER A 184 35.30 13.31 2.12
CA SER A 184 36.72 13.18 1.81
C SER A 184 36.98 13.07 0.30
N ALA A 185 36.16 12.31 -0.41
CA ALA A 185 36.26 12.18 -1.87
C ALA A 185 35.91 13.48 -2.60
N GLN A 186 34.96 14.27 -2.08
CA GLN A 186 34.60 15.57 -2.67
C GLN A 186 35.66 16.65 -2.44
N VAL A 187 36.38 16.61 -1.32
CA VAL A 187 37.50 17.52 -1.06
C VAL A 187 38.62 17.32 -2.07
N GLU A 188 38.98 16.06 -2.36
CA GLU A 188 40.01 15.77 -3.37
C GLU A 188 39.59 16.23 -4.78
N LEU A 189 38.31 16.11 -5.11
CA LEU A 189 37.77 16.61 -6.37
C LEU A 189 37.83 18.15 -6.45
N LEU A 190 37.50 18.84 -5.36
CA LEU A 190 37.58 20.30 -5.27
C LEU A 190 39.01 20.80 -5.39
N GLU A 191 39.99 20.13 -4.78
CA GLU A 191 41.40 20.49 -4.92
C GLU A 191 41.88 20.36 -6.37
N ARG A 192 41.44 19.32 -7.09
CA ARG A 192 41.74 19.16 -8.52
C ARG A 192 41.11 20.28 -9.36
N LEU A 193 39.85 20.62 -9.11
CA LEU A 193 39.18 21.70 -9.82
C LEU A 193 39.79 23.07 -9.51
N ASN A 194 40.24 23.30 -8.27
CA ASN A 194 40.92 24.53 -7.89
C ASN A 194 42.27 24.68 -8.63
N VAL A 195 43.05 23.60 -8.73
CA VAL A 195 44.30 23.59 -9.52
C VAL A 195 44.02 23.81 -11.01
N ASP A 196 42.96 23.21 -11.57
CA ASP A 196 42.55 23.44 -12.96
C ASP A 196 42.08 24.90 -13.19
N GLU A 197 41.41 25.53 -12.23
CA GLU A 197 41.05 26.95 -12.28
C GLU A 197 42.29 27.86 -12.20
N GLU A 198 43.25 27.56 -11.32
CA GLU A 198 44.52 28.29 -11.22
C GLU A 198 45.33 28.20 -12.53
N HIS A 199 45.35 27.03 -13.18
CA HIS A 199 45.97 26.87 -14.49
C HIS A 199 45.16 27.51 -15.64
N GLY A 200 43.85 27.70 -15.48
CA GLY A 200 42.96 28.35 -16.45
C GLY A 200 42.94 29.89 -16.41
N GLN A 201 43.38 30.51 -15.32
CA GLN A 201 43.38 31.98 -15.16
C GLN A 201 44.52 32.70 -15.91
N GLY A 202 45.54 32.00 -16.40
CA GLY A 202 46.63 32.59 -17.20
C GLY A 202 46.24 33.01 -18.63
N SER A 203 45.01 32.72 -19.09
CA SER A 203 44.64 32.85 -20.52
C SER A 203 43.45 33.78 -20.81
N LYS A 204 42.93 34.54 -19.83
CA LYS A 204 41.72 35.37 -20.01
C LYS A 204 41.90 36.86 -19.69
N GLU A 205 43.12 37.38 -19.74
CA GLU A 205 43.37 38.82 -19.70
C GLU A 205 43.57 39.38 -21.11
N ARG A 206 42.53 39.38 -21.94
CA ARG A 206 42.40 40.21 -23.16
C ARG A 206 41.04 40.01 -23.84
N GLY A 207 40.11 40.95 -23.64
CA GLY A 207 38.88 41.00 -24.44
C GLY A 207 37.69 41.66 -23.75
N ARG A 208 37.80 42.94 -23.44
CA ARG A 208 36.67 43.82 -23.11
C ARG A 208 35.62 43.80 -24.20
N GLY A 209 34.34 43.93 -23.83
CA GLY A 209 33.38 44.63 -24.68
C GLY A 209 31.97 44.09 -24.66
N ALA A 210 31.11 44.74 -23.88
CA ALA A 210 29.66 44.71 -24.05
C ALA A 210 29.27 44.98 -25.51
N GLN A 211 28.32 44.20 -26.06
CA GLN A 211 27.52 44.64 -27.21
C GLN A 211 26.16 43.93 -27.25
N SER A 212 25.17 44.69 -26.79
CA SER A 212 23.79 44.62 -27.25
C SER A 212 23.72 44.71 -28.77
N ARG A 213 23.01 43.80 -29.45
CA ARG A 213 22.34 44.09 -30.73
C ARG A 213 21.04 43.30 -30.85
N SER A 214 19.96 44.07 -31.02
CA SER A 214 18.69 43.63 -31.58
C SER A 214 18.88 43.08 -33.00
N MET A 215 18.05 42.11 -33.39
CA MET A 215 17.70 41.90 -34.80
C MET A 215 16.36 41.17 -34.88
N GLY A 216 15.35 41.86 -35.42
CA GLY A 216 13.99 41.35 -35.58
C GLY A 216 13.86 40.36 -36.73
N TYR A 217 12.73 39.65 -36.77
CA TYR A 217 12.28 38.94 -37.96
C TYR A 217 10.84 39.28 -38.30
N ARG A 218 10.68 39.61 -39.58
CA ARG A 218 9.47 39.97 -40.29
C ARG A 218 8.61 38.73 -40.53
N LYS A 219 7.31 39.01 -40.51
CA LYS A 219 6.23 38.30 -41.20
C LYS A 219 6.59 38.05 -42.67
N ASP A 220 6.36 36.84 -43.15
CA ASP A 220 5.95 36.58 -44.54
C ASP A 220 5.04 35.35 -44.60
N SER A 221 4.20 35.40 -45.62
CA SER A 221 2.98 34.63 -45.85
C SER A 221 3.16 33.53 -46.90
N ASP A 222 2.35 32.48 -46.73
CA ASP A 222 1.78 31.63 -47.79
C ASP A 222 2.64 30.49 -48.37
N GLY A 223 1.99 29.38 -48.72
CA GLY A 223 2.55 28.36 -49.63
C GLY A 223 2.57 26.90 -49.16
N ARG A 224 1.63 26.13 -49.70
CA ARG A 224 1.40 24.66 -49.66
C ARG A 224 2.60 23.72 -49.97
N THR A 225 2.36 22.45 -49.61
CA THR A 225 2.78 21.14 -50.18
C THR A 225 4.01 20.37 -49.64
N ARG A 226 3.68 19.26 -48.92
CA ARG A 226 3.91 17.83 -49.28
C ARG A 226 5.31 17.19 -49.11
N ASP A 227 5.35 16.31 -48.10
CA ASP A 227 5.87 14.91 -48.06
C ASP A 227 7.38 14.61 -48.09
N GLY A 228 7.78 13.77 -47.13
CA GLY A 228 8.81 12.73 -47.30
C GLY A 228 10.25 13.06 -46.91
N GLY A 229 10.67 12.72 -45.69
CA GLY A 229 12.09 12.63 -45.36
C GLY A 229 12.37 12.51 -43.87
N VAL A 230 12.64 11.29 -43.39
CA VAL A 230 13.15 11.01 -42.05
C VAL A 230 14.50 11.71 -41.88
N GLN A 231 14.58 12.64 -40.91
CA GLN A 231 15.84 13.12 -40.34
C GLN A 231 15.76 12.94 -38.83
N VAL A 232 16.71 12.16 -38.33
CA VAL A 232 17.01 11.96 -36.92
C VAL A 232 17.80 13.19 -36.47
N GLU A 233 17.19 14.04 -35.65
CA GLU A 233 17.86 15.09 -34.87
C GLU A 233 17.45 14.91 -33.41
N GLU A 234 18.38 14.50 -32.54
CA GLU A 234 19.28 15.39 -31.79
C GLU A 234 18.52 16.18 -30.69
N GLY A 235 18.64 15.69 -29.45
CA GLY A 235 18.69 16.54 -28.25
C GLY A 235 17.53 17.51 -28.00
N GLY A 236 16.28 17.13 -28.31
CA GLY A 236 15.09 17.93 -28.02
C GLY A 236 14.79 18.04 -26.52
N ARG A 237 14.78 19.28 -26.01
CA ARG A 237 14.45 19.67 -24.64
C ARG A 237 13.18 18.95 -24.14
N VAL A 238 13.25 18.38 -22.94
CA VAL A 238 12.16 17.63 -22.26
C VAL A 238 10.84 18.43 -22.15
N SER A 239 10.88 19.75 -22.36
CA SER A 239 9.72 20.64 -22.40
C SER A 239 8.75 20.41 -23.57
N GLU A 240 9.14 19.70 -24.63
CA GLU A 240 8.29 19.51 -25.82
C GLU A 240 7.39 18.26 -25.77
N HIS A 241 7.58 17.37 -24.78
CA HIS A 241 6.83 16.11 -24.66
C HIS A 241 5.79 16.12 -23.53
N ILE A 242 5.65 17.22 -22.78
CA ILE A 242 4.72 17.34 -21.67
C ILE A 242 3.46 18.06 -22.16
N GLY A 243 2.33 17.35 -22.18
CA GLY A 243 1.02 17.93 -22.45
C GLY A 243 0.61 18.96 -21.39
N PRO A 244 -0.39 19.81 -21.67
CA PRO A 244 -0.80 20.88 -20.76
C PRO A 244 -1.20 20.33 -19.38
N VAL A 245 -0.64 20.90 -18.33
CA VAL A 245 -0.90 20.48 -16.95
C VAL A 245 -2.27 21.01 -16.52
N GLN A 246 -3.20 20.08 -16.29
CA GLN A 246 -4.59 20.35 -15.89
C GLN A 246 -4.81 19.99 -14.43
N PHE A 247 -5.34 20.93 -13.66
CA PHE A 247 -5.74 20.70 -12.27
C PHE A 247 -7.26 20.69 -12.16
N ASN A 248 -7.83 19.71 -11.45
CA ASN A 248 -9.26 19.68 -11.14
C ASN A 248 -9.49 20.36 -9.79
N MET A 249 -10.15 21.52 -9.79
CA MET A 249 -10.45 22.26 -8.57
C MET A 249 -11.97 22.41 -8.46
N GLY A 250 -12.58 21.60 -7.59
CA GLY A 250 -14.03 21.65 -7.34
C GLY A 250 -14.90 21.16 -8.50
N GLY A 251 -14.39 20.29 -9.38
CA GLY A 251 -15.14 19.76 -10.53
C GLY A 251 -14.92 20.50 -11.84
N ILE A 252 -14.08 21.55 -11.84
CA ILE A 252 -13.72 22.32 -13.02
C ILE A 252 -12.26 21.99 -13.39
N GLN A 253 -12.04 21.61 -14.65
CA GLN A 253 -10.70 21.44 -15.21
C GLN A 253 -10.11 22.81 -15.53
N VAL A 254 -8.96 23.12 -14.93
CA VAL A 254 -8.29 24.41 -15.07
C VAL A 254 -6.89 24.19 -15.64
N ASP A 255 -6.61 24.81 -16.78
CA ASP A 255 -5.27 24.84 -17.40
C ASP A 255 -4.36 25.83 -16.65
N ALA A 256 -3.22 25.34 -16.16
CA ALA A 256 -2.27 26.16 -15.39
C ALA A 256 -1.69 27.33 -16.21
N ASP A 257 -1.50 27.14 -17.51
CA ASP A 257 -0.95 28.14 -18.41
C ASP A 257 -1.89 29.34 -18.63
N ASP A 258 -3.22 29.11 -18.61
CA ASP A 258 -4.21 30.19 -18.74
C ASP A 258 -4.22 31.06 -17.47
N MET A 259 -4.08 30.45 -16.29
CA MET A 259 -3.96 31.20 -15.03
C MET A 259 -2.70 32.07 -15.00
N LEU A 260 -1.56 31.56 -15.45
CA LEU A 260 -0.31 32.32 -15.52
C LEU A 260 -0.42 33.52 -16.48
N LYS A 261 -1.06 33.32 -17.64
CA LYS A 261 -1.32 34.40 -18.61
C LYS A 261 -2.22 35.49 -18.02
N ARG A 262 -3.28 35.11 -17.31
CA ARG A 262 -4.17 36.08 -16.63
C ARG A 262 -3.49 36.87 -15.52
N LEU A 263 -2.51 36.26 -14.83
CA LEU A 263 -1.68 36.95 -13.83
C LEU A 263 -0.73 37.96 -14.49
N LYS A 264 -0.10 37.61 -15.61
CA LYS A 264 0.77 38.53 -16.37
C LYS A 264 0.03 39.71 -16.99
N VAL A 265 -1.26 39.58 -17.32
CA VAL A 265 -2.09 40.68 -17.85
C VAL A 265 -2.49 41.69 -16.77
N ARG A 266 -2.30 41.35 -15.49
CA ARG A 266 -2.68 42.19 -14.34
C ARG A 266 -1.52 42.96 -13.70
N GLN A 267 -0.31 42.85 -14.24
CA GLN A 267 0.85 43.69 -13.92
C GLN A 267 1.21 44.56 -15.11
#